data_AF-A0A2J0PS62-F1
#
_entry.id   AF-A0A2J0PS62-F1
#
_cell.length_a   1.000
_cell.length_b   1.000
_cell.length_c   1.000
_cell.angle_alpha   90.00
_cell.angle_beta   90.00
_cell.angle_gamma   90.00
#
_symmetry.space_group_name_H-M   'P 1'
#
loop_
_entity.id
_entity.type
_entity.pdbx_description
1 polymer ?
#
loop_
_entity_poly.entity_id
_entity_poly.type
_entity_poly.pdbx_seq_one_letter_code
_entity_poly.pdbx_strand_id
1 'polypeptide(L)'
;MREILISESAWEEMTCLFAPSLNQRMHFLINIYGSKDDKKGEVVLRPLISNPDALILTPTEVIELNTQVIKADRMRHPEWFR
;
A
#
# COMPACT_ATOMS: atom_id res chain seq x y z
N MET A 1 31.25 8.95 35.01
CA MET A 1 30.19 8.04 34.49
C MET A 1 29.39 7.54 35.67
N ARG A 2 28.07 7.63 35.64
CA ARG A 2 27.18 7.13 36.70
C ARG A 2 26.47 5.90 36.12
N GLU A 3 26.61 4.74 36.76
CA GLU A 3 25.93 3.51 36.37
C GLU A 3 24.43 3.66 36.62
N ILE A 4 23.63 3.36 35.59
CA ILE A 4 22.17 3.25 35.70
C ILE A 4 21.88 1.77 35.94
N LEU A 5 21.46 1.42 37.17
CA LEU A 5 20.88 0.13 37.51
C LEU A 5 19.48 0.05 36.91
N ILE A 6 19.35 -0.61 35.77
CA ILE A 6 18.05 -0.99 35.20
C ILE A 6 17.60 -2.24 35.97
N SER A 7 16.52 -2.15 36.75
CA SER A 7 15.93 -3.32 37.40
C SER A 7 15.38 -4.28 36.34
N GLU A 8 15.49 -5.59 36.57
CA GLU A 8 14.98 -6.63 35.64
C GLU A 8 13.49 -6.42 35.28
N SER A 9 12.71 -5.76 36.16
CA SER A 9 11.31 -5.41 35.91
C SER A 9 11.09 -4.37 34.80
N ALA A 10 12.08 -3.51 34.50
CA ALA A 10 11.98 -2.55 33.40
C ALA A 10 12.23 -3.19 32.02
N TRP A 11 12.84 -4.37 31.99
CA TRP A 11 13.07 -5.13 30.76
C TRP A 11 11.77 -5.84 30.30
N GLU A 12 10.99 -6.38 31.25
CA GLU A 12 9.74 -7.08 30.95
C GLU A 12 8.65 -6.13 30.44
N GLU A 13 8.54 -4.90 30.95
CA GLU A 13 7.58 -3.91 30.42
C GLU A 13 7.96 -3.40 29.02
N MET A 14 9.25 -3.29 28.69
CA MET A 14 9.70 -2.95 27.34
C MET A 14 9.45 -4.07 26.32
N THR A 15 9.26 -5.32 26.79
CA THR A 15 8.99 -6.46 25.90
C THR A 15 7.55 -6.46 25.38
N CYS A 16 6.61 -5.79 26.07
CA CYS A 16 5.23 -5.65 25.60
C CYS A 16 5.03 -4.48 24.60
N LEU A 17 6.04 -3.63 24.43
CA LEU A 17 6.08 -2.58 23.40
C LEU A 17 6.59 -3.06 22.04
N PHE A 18 7.09 -4.30 21.97
CA PHE A 18 7.35 -4.99 20.70
C PHE A 18 6.17 -5.88 20.35
N ALA A 19 5.01 -5.26 20.12
CA ALA A 19 3.87 -5.96 19.55
C ALA A 19 4.26 -6.47 18.14
N PRO A 20 4.30 -7.80 17.89
CA PRO A 20 4.54 -8.36 16.56
C PRO A 20 3.41 -8.03 15.57
N SER A 21 2.38 -7.33 16.02
CA SER A 21 1.18 -6.95 15.28
C SER A 21 1.35 -5.76 14.33
N LEU A 22 2.53 -5.12 14.29
CA LEU A 22 2.82 -3.99 13.38
C LEU A 22 3.49 -4.38 12.06
N ASN A 23 3.62 -5.67 11.76
CA ASN A 23 4.05 -6.15 10.44
C ASN A 23 2.92 -6.02 9.39
N GLN A 24 2.27 -4.86 9.30
CA GLN A 24 1.32 -4.57 8.22
C GLN A 24 2.07 -4.46 6.90
N ARG A 25 1.87 -5.43 6.02
CA ARG A 25 2.54 -5.49 4.71
C ARG A 25 1.73 -4.70 3.70
N MET A 26 2.22 -3.50 3.40
CA MET A 26 1.63 -2.66 2.35
C MET A 26 2.30 -2.92 1.00
N HIS A 27 1.49 -3.15 -0.02
CA HIS A 27 1.88 -3.25 -1.41
C HIS A 27 1.48 -1.96 -2.13
N PHE A 28 2.46 -1.27 -2.70
CA PHE A 28 2.23 -0.06 -3.48
C PHE A 28 2.18 -0.40 -4.97
N LEU A 29 1.08 -0.01 -5.63
CA LEU A 29 0.90 -0.20 -7.06
C LEU A 29 0.60 1.15 -7.72
N ILE A 30 0.94 1.27 -9.00
CA ILE A 30 0.63 2.45 -9.80
C ILE A 30 -0.03 1.99 -11.09
N ASN A 31 -1.27 2.42 -11.31
CA ASN A 31 -1.91 2.34 -12.61
C ASN A 31 -1.51 3.56 -13.45
N ILE A 32 -1.28 3.36 -14.74
CA ILE A 32 -0.96 4.43 -15.69
C ILE A 32 -2.04 4.41 -16.76
N TYR A 33 -2.81 5.50 -16.86
CA TYR A 33 -3.82 5.68 -17.90
C TYR A 33 -3.31 6.67 -18.94
N GLY A 34 -3.35 6.27 -20.22
CA GLY A 34 -3.11 7.17 -21.34
C GLY A 34 -4.43 7.68 -21.90
N SER A 35 -4.48 8.97 -22.26
CA SER A 35 -5.60 9.53 -23.01
C SER A 35 -5.55 9.02 -24.45
N LYS A 36 -6.68 8.56 -25.00
CA LYS A 36 -6.72 8.02 -26.38
C LYS A 36 -6.57 9.12 -27.44
N ASP A 37 -6.97 10.33 -27.11
CA ASP A 37 -7.03 11.47 -28.03
C ASP A 37 -5.79 12.39 -27.93
N ASP A 38 -4.84 12.07 -27.04
CA ASP A 38 -3.82 13.03 -26.71
C ASP A 38 -2.63 13.03 -27.67
N LYS A 39 -2.49 14.15 -28.39
CA LYS A 39 -1.33 14.46 -29.24
C LYS A 39 -0.13 14.94 -28.42
N LYS A 40 -0.31 15.24 -27.11
CA LYS A 40 0.74 15.76 -26.22
C LYS A 40 1.41 14.70 -25.34
N GLY A 41 0.87 13.49 -25.24
CA GLY A 41 1.46 12.39 -24.48
C GLY A 41 1.28 12.48 -22.96
N GLU A 42 0.27 13.20 -22.49
CA GLU A 42 -0.15 13.30 -21.10
C GLU A 42 -0.68 11.94 -20.60
N VAL A 43 -0.22 11.56 -19.41
CA VAL A 43 -0.60 10.33 -18.72
C VAL A 43 -1.10 10.64 -17.32
N VAL A 44 -2.09 9.87 -16.87
CA VAL A 44 -2.58 9.92 -15.49
C VAL A 44 -1.92 8.82 -14.69
N LEU A 45 -1.19 9.20 -13.64
CA LEU A 45 -0.64 8.27 -12.66
C LEU A 45 -1.64 8.09 -11.52
N ARG A 46 -2.03 6.84 -11.28
CA ARG A 46 -2.99 6.46 -10.27
C ARG A 46 -2.33 5.55 -9.22
N PRO A 47 -1.74 6.13 -8.16
CA PRO A 47 -1.16 5.37 -7.07
C PRO A 47 -2.24 4.69 -6.23
N LEU A 48 -1.99 3.47 -5.75
CA LEU A 48 -2.87 2.74 -4.84
C LEU A 48 -2.06 1.90 -3.86
N ILE A 49 -2.60 1.71 -2.66
CA ILE A 49 -2.01 0.88 -1.62
C ILE A 49 -2.95 -0.28 -1.34
N SER A 50 -2.41 -1.50 -1.38
CA SER A 50 -3.08 -2.72 -0.94
C SER A 50 -2.43 -3.19 0.35
N ASN A 51 -3.20 -3.74 1.29
CA ASN A 51 -2.70 -4.29 2.56
C ASN A 51 -3.14 -5.75 2.71
N PRO A 52 -2.58 -6.67 1.89
CA PRO A 52 -2.84 -8.10 2.03
C PRO A 52 -2.03 -8.70 3.19
N ASP A 53 -2.55 -9.77 3.77
CA ASP A 53 -1.79 -10.58 4.74
C ASP A 53 -0.63 -11.34 4.05
N ALA A 54 -0.78 -11.62 2.75
CA ALA A 54 0.19 -12.33 1.94
C ALA A 54 1.48 -11.51 1.72
N LEU A 55 2.63 -12.20 1.75
CA LEU A 55 3.93 -11.57 1.51
C LEU A 55 4.07 -11.06 0.07
N ILE A 56 3.53 -11.81 -0.90
CA ILE A 56 3.59 -11.52 -2.32
C ILE A 56 2.17 -11.63 -2.87
N LEU A 57 1.75 -10.62 -3.64
CA LEU A 57 0.49 -10.68 -4.37
C LEU A 57 0.63 -11.66 -5.54
N THR A 58 -0.31 -12.59 -5.64
CA THR A 58 -0.44 -13.47 -6.79
C THR A 58 -0.90 -12.69 -8.02
N PRO A 59 -0.61 -13.18 -9.25
CA PRO A 59 -1.09 -12.54 -10.47
C PRO A 59 -2.62 -12.35 -10.48
N THR A 60 -3.37 -13.32 -9.96
CA THR A 60 -4.84 -13.26 -9.87
C THR A 60 -5.30 -12.15 -8.94
N GLU A 61 -4.68 -11.99 -7.76
CA GLU A 61 -5.02 -10.91 -6.82
C GLU A 61 -4.73 -9.53 -7.40
N VAL A 62 -3.62 -9.37 -8.13
CA VAL A 62 -3.30 -8.11 -8.82
C VAL A 62 -4.34 -7.79 -9.90
N ILE A 63 -4.76 -8.79 -10.69
CA ILE A 63 -5.78 -8.61 -11.74
C ILE A 63 -7.13 -8.21 -11.12
N GLU A 64 -7.55 -8.88 -10.06
CA GLU A 64 -8.82 -8.58 -9.38
C GLU A 64 -8.80 -7.18 -8.78
N LEU A 65 -7.73 -6.84 -8.05
CA LEU A 65 -7.53 -5.50 -7.49
C LEU A 65 -7.58 -4.43 -8.58
N ASN A 66 -6.86 -4.63 -9.68
CA ASN A 66 -6.84 -3.68 -10.79
C ASN A 66 -8.22 -3.55 -11.45
N THR A 67 -8.94 -4.65 -11.62
CA THR A 67 -10.30 -4.66 -12.18
C THR A 67 -11.25 -3.82 -11.32
N GLN A 68 -11.19 -3.98 -10.00
CA GLN A 68 -12.01 -3.20 -9.06
C GLN A 68 -11.64 -1.70 -9.10
N VAL A 69 -10.33 -1.39 -9.11
CA VAL A 69 -9.83 -0.01 -9.20
C VAL A 69 -10.28 0.64 -10.50
N ILE A 70 -10.10 -0.01 -11.65
CA ILE A 70 -10.55 0.50 -12.95
C ILE A 70 -12.06 0.72 -12.96
N LYS A 71 -12.85 -0.20 -12.39
CA LYS A 71 -14.30 -0.03 -12.31
C LYS A 71 -14.69 1.20 -11.48
N ALA A 72 -14.05 1.39 -10.32
CA ALA A 72 -14.29 2.55 -9.46
C ALA A 72 -13.86 3.86 -10.14
N ASP A 73 -12.67 3.88 -10.75
CA ASP A 73 -12.13 5.05 -11.43
C ASP A 73 -12.97 5.39 -12.67
N ARG A 74 -13.49 4.43 -13.43
CA ARG A 74 -14.41 4.70 -14.56
C ARG A 74 -15.71 5.37 -14.12
N MET A 75 -16.19 5.07 -12.92
CA MET A 75 -17.40 5.71 -12.37
C MET A 75 -17.11 7.10 -11.80
N ARG A 76 -15.95 7.29 -11.16
CA ARG A 76 -15.60 8.54 -10.45
C ARG A 76 -14.88 9.56 -11.32
N HIS A 77 -14.06 9.08 -12.24
CA HIS A 77 -13.17 9.84 -13.11
C HIS A 77 -13.29 9.37 -14.58
N PRO A 78 -14.49 9.43 -15.19
CA PRO A 78 -14.68 9.00 -16.57
C PRO A 78 -13.80 9.78 -17.55
N GLU A 79 -13.38 11.00 -17.22
CA GLU A 79 -12.47 11.84 -17.99
C GLU A 79 -11.08 11.22 -18.19
N TRP A 80 -10.62 10.34 -17.29
CA TRP A 80 -9.33 9.65 -17.43
C TRP A 80 -9.34 8.56 -18.50
N PHE A 81 -10.51 8.15 -18.98
CA PHE A 81 -10.69 7.01 -19.88
C PHE A 81 -11.27 7.39 -21.25
N ARG A 82 -11.32 8.69 -21.56
CA ARG A 82 -11.81 9.19 -22.84
C ARG A 82 -10.82 8.91 -23.96
#